data_AF-A0A9X9X312-F1
#
_entry.id   AF-A0A9X9X312-F1
#
_cell.length_a   1.000
_cell.length_b   1.000
_cell.length_c   1.000
_cell.angle_alpha   90.00
_cell.angle_beta   90.00
_cell.angle_gamma   90.00
#
_symmetry.space_group_name_H-M   'P 1'
#
loop_
_entity.id
_entity.type
_entity.pdbx_description
1 polymer ?
#
loop_
_entity_poly.entity_id
_entity_poly.type
_entity_poly.pdbx_seq_one_letter_code
_entity_poly.pdbx_strand_id
1 'polypeptide(L)'
;MPFATGLILLGEYEFGYAADRIGFPSISACRAIVYQTTTGLFGFHQATGYGPLKIDRDARKFAAFVNGHAAGAGHGLNVYVGAKLGAGGTYSMGMPGAQEVAAEIGAIARELRFTGPVSCYDLSIGRPGAQGAYVEFVANGGICDIFANDWVEHHADGNKGAPTGNPGDHLISHAGKTDFSAPARVFLRADTTGQKRVEPMQIVVS
;
A
#
# COMPACT_ATOMS: atom_id res chain seq x y z
N MET A 1 -17.45 -15.45 -5.78
CA MET A 1 -18.43 -14.35 -5.83
C MET A 1 -17.66 -13.09 -6.18
N PRO A 2 -17.97 -12.37 -7.25
CA PRO A 2 -17.33 -11.07 -7.50
C PRO A 2 -17.68 -10.15 -6.32
N PHE A 3 -16.67 -9.52 -5.74
CA PHE A 3 -16.88 -8.52 -4.69
C PHE A 3 -17.81 -7.44 -5.24
N ALA A 4 -18.89 -7.14 -4.51
CA ALA A 4 -19.74 -6.01 -4.86
C ALA A 4 -18.86 -4.77 -5.00
N THR A 5 -19.08 -4.02 -6.07
CA THR A 5 -18.38 -2.77 -6.35
C THR A 5 -18.31 -1.89 -5.09
N GLY A 6 -17.07 -1.67 -4.61
CA GLY A 6 -16.74 -0.79 -3.48
C GLY A 6 -16.74 -1.51 -2.13
N LEU A 7 -15.63 -1.72 -1.41
CA LEU A 7 -14.27 -1.18 -1.45
C LEU A 7 -13.40 -2.27 -0.76
N ILE A 8 -12.14 -2.44 -1.15
CA ILE A 8 -11.21 -3.32 -0.42
C ILE A 8 -10.03 -2.47 0.09
N LEU A 9 -9.76 -2.56 1.40
CA LEU A 9 -8.77 -1.77 2.11
C LEU A 9 -7.61 -2.66 2.59
N LEU A 10 -6.37 -2.25 2.35
CA LEU A 10 -5.18 -3.04 2.71
C LEU A 10 -4.62 -2.82 4.12
N GLY A 11 -5.07 -1.80 4.85
CA GLY A 11 -4.62 -1.59 6.25
C GLY A 11 -4.98 -2.73 7.19
N GLU A 12 -5.88 -3.58 6.73
CA GLU A 12 -6.39 -4.80 7.33
C GLU A 12 -5.59 -6.05 6.97
N TYR A 13 -5.10 -6.05 5.73
CA TYR A 13 -4.75 -7.23 4.97
C TYR A 13 -3.28 -7.27 4.62
N GLU A 14 -2.45 -6.34 5.11
CA GLU A 14 -1.01 -6.13 4.86
C GLU A 14 -0.60 -6.27 3.38
N PHE A 15 -0.80 -7.41 2.74
CA PHE A 15 -0.71 -7.68 1.32
C PHE A 15 -2.08 -7.89 0.66
N GLY A 16 -2.23 -7.53 -0.60
CA GLY A 16 -3.38 -8.00 -1.35
C GLY A 16 -3.29 -7.84 -2.86
N TYR A 17 -4.26 -8.43 -3.56
CA TYR A 17 -4.38 -8.44 -5.00
C TYR A 17 -5.75 -7.94 -5.43
N ALA A 18 -5.77 -7.14 -6.49
CA ALA A 18 -7.00 -6.78 -7.17
C ALA A 18 -6.71 -6.59 -8.67
N ALA A 19 -7.66 -6.97 -9.53
CA ALA A 19 -7.46 -6.90 -10.97
C ALA A 19 -7.28 -5.45 -11.48
N ASP A 20 -8.01 -4.50 -10.89
CA ASP A 20 -8.12 -3.14 -11.43
C ASP A 20 -8.03 -2.03 -10.38
N ARG A 21 -8.31 -2.31 -9.10
CA ARG A 21 -8.36 -1.27 -8.06
C ARG A 21 -7.96 -1.78 -6.69
N ILE A 22 -7.07 -1.06 -6.02
CA ILE A 22 -6.65 -1.40 -4.66
C ILE A 22 -6.50 -0.17 -3.77
N GLY A 23 -7.06 -0.24 -2.56
CA GLY A 23 -7.14 0.87 -1.61
C GLY A 23 -6.33 0.64 -0.34
N PHE A 24 -5.80 1.72 0.23
CA PHE A 24 -5.02 1.71 1.47
C PHE A 24 -5.56 2.78 2.42
N PRO A 25 -6.13 2.39 3.57
CA PRO A 25 -6.60 3.31 4.59
C PRO A 25 -5.43 3.86 5.42
N SER A 26 -5.67 4.93 6.18
CA SER A 26 -4.81 5.36 7.29
C SER A 26 -3.31 5.47 6.97
N ILE A 27 -2.96 5.97 5.78
CA ILE A 27 -1.56 6.25 5.44
C ILE A 27 -1.11 7.52 6.18
N SER A 28 -0.54 7.32 7.38
CA SER A 28 0.07 8.37 8.20
C SER A 28 1.58 8.18 8.29
N ALA A 29 1.98 7.17 9.05
CA ALA A 29 3.32 6.63 9.16
C ALA A 29 3.33 5.21 8.57
N CYS A 30 2.76 5.07 7.38
CA CYS A 30 2.75 3.83 6.61
C CYS A 30 3.05 4.18 5.15
N ARG A 31 3.26 3.15 4.33
CA ARG A 31 3.46 3.26 2.89
C ARG A 31 2.47 2.35 2.18
N ALA A 32 1.82 2.89 1.17
CA ALA A 32 1.02 2.14 0.23
C ALA A 32 1.89 1.79 -0.97
N ILE A 33 2.37 0.56 -1.05
CA ILE A 33 3.24 0.09 -2.13
C ILE A 33 2.40 -0.77 -3.07
N VAL A 34 2.47 -0.51 -4.38
CA VAL A 34 1.76 -1.30 -5.39
C VAL A 34 2.72 -1.74 -6.48
N TYR A 35 2.73 -3.04 -6.78
CA TYR A 35 3.35 -3.60 -7.97
C TYR A 35 2.26 -3.91 -9.00
N GLN A 36 2.28 -3.19 -10.12
CA GLN A 36 1.37 -3.43 -11.23
C GLN A 36 1.97 -4.49 -12.15
N THR A 37 1.12 -5.42 -12.55
CA THR A 37 1.42 -6.43 -13.57
C THR A 37 0.39 -6.36 -14.68
N THR A 38 0.61 -7.10 -15.77
CA THR A 38 -0.39 -7.25 -16.85
C THR A 38 -1.68 -7.95 -16.41
N THR A 39 -1.69 -8.57 -15.23
CA THR A 39 -2.82 -9.35 -14.70
C THR A 39 -3.54 -8.63 -13.56
N GLY A 40 -2.89 -7.66 -12.90
CA GLY A 40 -3.53 -6.84 -11.88
C GLY A 40 -2.53 -6.11 -10.97
N LEU A 41 -3.04 -5.68 -9.82
CA LEU A 41 -2.34 -4.88 -8.83
C LEU A 41 -2.07 -5.72 -7.59
N PHE A 42 -0.80 -5.81 -7.20
CA PHE A 42 -0.37 -6.37 -5.92
C PHE A 42 -0.03 -5.22 -4.98
N GLY A 43 -0.70 -5.12 -3.84
CA GLY A 43 -0.46 -4.09 -2.85
C GLY A 43 0.22 -4.61 -1.59
N PHE A 44 0.98 -3.74 -0.94
CA PHE A 44 1.62 -3.94 0.35
C PHE A 44 1.50 -2.68 1.20
N HIS A 45 0.68 -2.76 2.26
CA HIS A 45 0.52 -1.72 3.27
C HIS A 45 1.60 -1.88 4.32
N GLN A 46 2.72 -1.20 4.08
CA GLN A 46 3.89 -1.31 4.93
C GLN A 46 3.81 -0.32 6.10
N ALA A 47 4.00 -0.80 7.32
CA ALA A 47 4.08 0.06 8.51
C ALA A 47 5.48 0.60 8.77
N THR A 48 5.57 1.84 9.27
CA THR A 48 6.85 2.44 9.68
C THR A 48 7.49 1.74 10.87
N GLY A 49 8.76 2.09 11.07
CA GLY A 49 9.65 1.56 12.09
C GLY A 49 10.85 0.93 11.41
N TYR A 50 11.99 1.61 11.39
CA TYR A 50 13.21 1.02 10.89
C TYR A 50 13.77 0.04 11.92
N GLY A 51 14.02 -1.19 11.50
CA GLY A 51 14.78 -2.19 12.25
C GLY A 51 15.83 -2.81 11.32
N PRO A 52 16.98 -3.27 11.85
CA PRO A 52 17.95 -4.00 11.05
C PRO A 52 17.24 -5.12 10.28
N LEU A 53 17.50 -5.21 8.97
CA LEU A 53 16.94 -6.22 8.07
C LEU A 53 15.43 -6.12 7.76
N LYS A 54 14.69 -5.14 8.31
CA LYS A 54 13.24 -5.02 8.06
C LYS A 54 12.93 -4.82 6.58
N ILE A 55 13.63 -3.90 5.93
CA ILE A 55 13.46 -3.60 4.51
C ILE A 55 13.61 -4.86 3.65
N ASP A 56 14.72 -5.59 3.82
CA ASP A 56 14.98 -6.80 3.04
C ASP A 56 13.98 -7.92 3.35
N ARG A 57 13.59 -8.07 4.63
CA ARG A 57 12.60 -9.06 5.05
C ARG A 57 11.24 -8.78 4.43
N ASP A 58 10.78 -7.54 4.48
CA ASP A 58 9.46 -7.15 4.00
C ASP A 58 9.42 -7.16 2.46
N ALA A 59 10.50 -6.78 1.80
CA ALA A 59 10.67 -6.96 0.36
C ALA A 59 10.57 -8.42 -0.06
N ARG A 60 11.25 -9.35 0.65
CA ARG A 60 11.14 -10.79 0.40
C ARG A 60 9.72 -11.31 0.63
N LYS A 61 9.05 -10.85 1.69
CA LYS A 61 7.65 -11.22 1.97
C LYS A 61 6.73 -10.77 0.83
N PHE A 62 6.87 -9.53 0.37
CA PHE A 62 6.06 -9.02 -0.72
C PHE A 62 6.32 -9.77 -2.03
N ALA A 63 7.59 -10.01 -2.38
CA ALA A 63 7.93 -10.79 -3.55
C ALA A 63 7.43 -12.24 -3.48
N ALA A 64 7.49 -12.88 -2.30
CA ALA A 64 6.93 -14.21 -2.09
C ALA A 64 5.40 -14.22 -2.27
N PHE A 65 4.69 -13.19 -1.79
CA PHE A 65 3.25 -13.03 -2.02
C PHE A 65 2.95 -12.90 -3.52
N VAL A 66 3.64 -12.01 -4.23
CA VAL A 66 3.46 -11.82 -5.69
C VAL A 66 3.72 -13.13 -6.43
N ASN A 67 4.90 -13.74 -6.22
CA ASN A 67 5.32 -14.95 -6.95
C ASN A 67 4.48 -16.18 -6.62
N GLY A 68 3.91 -16.26 -5.42
CA GLY A 68 3.04 -17.34 -4.98
C GLY A 68 1.57 -17.19 -5.43
N HIS A 69 1.19 -16.02 -5.92
CA HIS A 69 -0.19 -15.74 -6.33
C HIS A 69 -0.50 -16.29 -7.73
N ALA A 70 -1.71 -16.78 -7.97
CA ALA A 70 -2.11 -17.31 -9.28
C ALA A 70 -2.02 -16.25 -10.40
N ALA A 71 -2.31 -14.99 -10.07
CA ALA A 71 -2.14 -13.85 -10.98
C ALA A 71 -0.69 -13.31 -11.03
N GLY A 72 0.24 -13.85 -10.25
CA GLY A 72 1.62 -13.35 -10.11
C GLY A 72 2.50 -13.59 -11.33
N ALA A 73 2.11 -14.47 -12.24
CA ALA A 73 2.83 -14.77 -13.47
C ALA A 73 2.77 -13.64 -14.53
N GLY A 74 2.02 -12.57 -14.27
CA GLY A 74 1.94 -11.39 -15.14
C GLY A 74 3.28 -10.65 -15.24
N HIS A 75 3.50 -9.97 -16.36
CA HIS A 75 4.69 -9.14 -16.54
C HIS A 75 4.57 -7.86 -15.70
N GLY A 76 5.63 -7.52 -14.96
CA GLY A 76 5.70 -6.28 -14.19
C GLY A 76 5.73 -5.04 -15.05
N LEU A 77 4.85 -4.08 -14.74
CA LEU A 77 4.70 -2.84 -15.50
C LEU A 77 5.28 -1.66 -14.74
N ASN A 78 4.88 -1.46 -13.48
CA ASN A 78 5.28 -0.31 -12.66
C ASN A 78 5.30 -0.67 -11.18
N VAL A 79 6.08 0.07 -10.40
CA VAL A 79 5.93 0.14 -8.94
C VAL A 79 5.43 1.54 -8.56
N TYR A 80 4.43 1.59 -7.68
CA TYR A 80 3.89 2.84 -7.13
C TYR A 80 4.07 2.88 -5.63
N VAL A 81 4.38 4.06 -5.08
CA VAL A 81 4.45 4.28 -3.63
C VAL A 81 3.69 5.53 -3.23
N GLY A 82 2.68 5.38 -2.37
CA GLY A 82 2.01 6.47 -1.69
C GLY A 82 2.45 6.58 -0.24
N ALA A 83 2.99 7.73 0.17
CA ALA A 83 3.44 7.97 1.54
C ALA A 83 3.26 9.44 1.92
N LYS A 84 3.14 9.78 3.21
CA LYS A 84 3.22 11.18 3.66
C LYS A 84 4.67 11.53 3.94
N LEU A 85 5.32 12.27 3.03
CA LEU A 85 6.77 12.56 3.12
C LEU A 85 7.09 13.83 3.93
N GLY A 86 6.13 14.73 4.14
CA GLY A 86 6.36 16.07 4.73
C GLY A 86 5.63 16.41 6.03
N ALA A 87 4.78 15.54 6.60
CA ALA A 87 3.98 15.90 7.79
C ALA A 87 3.68 14.71 8.73
N GLY A 88 4.50 14.56 9.78
CA GLY A 88 4.15 13.76 10.97
C GLY A 88 4.30 12.23 10.87
N GLY A 89 4.99 11.69 9.86
CA GLY A 89 5.28 10.26 9.76
C GLY A 89 6.56 9.88 10.53
N THR A 90 6.51 8.83 11.34
CA THR A 90 7.63 8.34 12.17
C THR A 90 8.78 7.78 11.32
N TYR A 91 9.77 8.64 11.02
CA TYR A 91 11.08 8.24 10.50
C TYR A 91 12.05 8.02 11.67
N SER A 92 11.81 6.95 12.45
CA SER A 92 12.71 6.62 13.55
C SER A 92 14.08 6.23 12.99
N MET A 93 15.13 6.86 13.54
CA MET A 93 16.59 6.72 13.25
C MET A 93 17.26 7.84 12.43
N GLY A 94 16.57 8.95 12.11
CA GLY A 94 17.23 10.14 11.53
C GLY A 94 17.59 10.02 10.04
N MET A 95 17.14 8.95 9.37
CA MET A 95 17.11 8.87 7.91
C MET A 95 15.92 9.70 7.40
N PRO A 96 16.12 10.67 6.49
CA PRO A 96 15.03 11.37 5.82
C PRO A 96 14.07 10.36 5.17
N GLY A 97 12.76 10.55 5.33
CA GLY A 97 11.75 9.60 4.85
C GLY A 97 11.86 9.22 3.37
N ALA A 98 12.32 10.14 2.54
CA ALA A 98 12.61 9.88 1.13
C ALA A 98 13.71 8.82 0.92
N GLN A 99 14.75 8.79 1.77
CA GLN A 99 15.81 7.79 1.69
C GLN A 99 15.33 6.41 2.15
N GLU A 100 14.50 6.34 3.20
CA GLU A 100 13.91 5.08 3.64
C GLU A 100 12.98 4.50 2.57
N VAL A 101 12.16 5.35 1.95
CA VAL A 101 11.30 4.97 0.83
C VAL A 101 12.13 4.48 -0.36
N ALA A 102 13.22 5.19 -0.71
CA ALA A 102 14.10 4.77 -1.79
C ALA A 102 14.76 3.40 -1.51
N ALA A 103 15.23 3.18 -0.28
CA ALA A 103 15.80 1.90 0.14
C ALA A 103 14.78 0.76 0.09
N GLU A 104 13.54 1.01 0.54
CA GLU A 104 12.45 0.03 0.51
C GLU A 104 12.05 -0.34 -0.91
N ILE A 105 11.89 0.64 -1.79
CA ILE A 105 11.64 0.45 -3.22
C ILE A 105 12.77 -0.36 -3.86
N GLY A 106 14.02 0.00 -3.59
CA GLY A 106 15.18 -0.69 -4.14
C GLY A 106 15.23 -2.16 -3.73
N ALA A 107 14.92 -2.47 -2.48
CA ALA A 107 14.84 -3.85 -2.01
C ALA A 107 13.67 -4.60 -2.68
N ILE A 108 12.48 -4.00 -2.78
CA ILE A 108 11.32 -4.61 -3.43
C ILE A 108 11.61 -4.89 -4.91
N ALA A 109 12.14 -3.92 -5.65
CA ALA A 109 12.49 -4.07 -7.05
C ALA A 109 13.51 -5.20 -7.26
N ARG A 110 14.51 -5.31 -6.37
CA ARG A 110 15.50 -6.40 -6.40
C ARG A 110 14.85 -7.76 -6.18
N GLU A 111 14.01 -7.92 -5.15
CA GLU A 111 13.36 -9.21 -4.84
C GLU A 111 12.34 -9.62 -5.92
N LEU A 112 11.67 -8.65 -6.56
CA LEU A 112 10.77 -8.87 -7.70
C LEU A 112 11.52 -9.02 -9.04
N ARG A 113 12.84 -8.77 -9.07
CA ARG A 113 13.65 -8.66 -10.30
C ARG A 113 13.07 -7.64 -11.30
N PHE A 114 12.48 -6.58 -10.78
CA PHE A 114 11.83 -5.53 -11.56
C PHE A 114 12.82 -4.41 -11.87
N THR A 115 12.90 -4.00 -13.14
CA THR A 115 13.78 -2.92 -13.61
C THR A 115 13.01 -1.80 -14.33
N GLY A 116 11.68 -1.82 -14.23
CA GLY A 116 10.81 -0.84 -14.88
C GLY A 116 10.62 0.44 -14.06
N PRO A 117 9.66 1.29 -14.45
CA PRO A 117 9.42 2.58 -13.81
C PRO A 117 8.93 2.46 -12.37
N VAL A 118 9.34 3.42 -11.55
CA VAL A 118 8.84 3.61 -10.19
C VAL A 118 8.30 5.03 -10.03
N SER A 119 7.08 5.16 -9.50
CA SER A 119 6.41 6.44 -9.26
C SER A 119 6.08 6.59 -7.78
N CYS A 120 6.45 7.73 -7.19
CA CYS A 120 6.19 8.02 -5.79
C CYS A 120 5.26 9.23 -5.64
N TYR A 121 4.41 9.21 -4.62
CA TYR A 121 3.36 10.19 -4.40
C TYR A 121 3.43 10.65 -2.94
N ASP A 122 3.67 11.95 -2.74
CA ASP A 122 3.56 12.55 -1.41
C ASP A 122 2.11 12.88 -1.09
N LEU A 123 1.50 12.06 -0.25
CA LEU A 123 0.10 12.19 0.14
C LEU A 123 -0.14 13.39 1.06
N SER A 124 0.91 14.05 1.58
CA SER A 124 0.77 15.29 2.34
C SER A 124 0.46 16.51 1.47
N ILE A 125 0.76 16.45 0.17
CA ILE A 125 0.47 17.55 -0.77
C ILE A 125 -1.04 17.70 -0.94
N GLY A 126 -1.53 18.93 -0.75
CA GLY A 126 -2.95 19.27 -0.82
C GLY A 126 -3.77 18.80 0.38
N ARG A 127 -3.13 18.26 1.43
CA ARG A 127 -3.76 17.76 2.67
C ARG A 127 -3.03 18.24 3.94
N PRO A 128 -2.76 19.57 4.08
CA PRO A 128 -2.07 20.07 5.26
C PRO A 128 -2.89 19.83 6.54
N GLY A 129 -2.27 19.23 7.56
CA GLY A 129 -2.91 18.96 8.84
C GLY A 129 -3.76 17.68 8.91
N ALA A 130 -3.97 16.97 7.79
CA ALA A 130 -4.63 15.67 7.81
C ALA A 130 -3.80 14.65 8.61
N GLN A 131 -4.42 13.86 9.49
CA GLN A 131 -3.72 12.88 10.32
C GLN A 131 -3.18 11.71 9.48
N GLY A 132 -3.97 11.24 8.51
CA GLY A 132 -3.56 10.27 7.51
C GLY A 132 -4.25 10.51 6.17
N ALA A 133 -4.05 9.61 5.22
CA ALA A 133 -4.75 9.60 3.94
C ALA A 133 -5.36 8.21 3.65
N TYR A 134 -6.54 8.20 3.03
CA TYR A 134 -6.94 7.07 2.20
C TYR A 134 -6.33 7.28 0.82
N VAL A 135 -5.70 6.25 0.26
CA VAL A 135 -5.17 6.28 -1.11
C VAL A 135 -5.66 5.06 -1.88
N GLU A 136 -5.97 5.26 -3.15
CA GLU A 136 -6.43 4.24 -4.07
C GLU A 136 -5.65 4.29 -5.37
N PHE A 137 -5.28 3.12 -5.87
CA PHE A 137 -4.60 2.92 -7.13
C PHE A 137 -5.58 2.22 -8.07
N VAL A 138 -5.82 2.83 -9.23
CA VAL A 138 -6.71 2.31 -10.26
C VAL A 138 -5.89 2.01 -11.49
N ALA A 139 -5.82 0.75 -11.89
CA ALA A 139 -5.16 0.33 -13.12
C ALA A 139 -5.89 0.95 -14.32
N ASN A 140 -5.13 1.67 -15.14
CA ASN A 140 -5.61 2.29 -16.36
C ASN A 140 -4.64 1.93 -17.49
N GLY A 141 -4.82 0.72 -18.02
CA GLY A 141 -3.88 0.13 -18.99
C GLY A 141 -2.51 -0.11 -18.35
N GLY A 142 -1.45 0.38 -19.00
CA GLY A 142 -0.06 0.20 -18.56
C GLY A 142 0.41 1.12 -17.44
N ILE A 143 -0.49 1.88 -16.82
CA ILE A 143 -0.21 2.77 -15.69
C ILE A 143 -1.32 2.69 -14.64
N CYS A 144 -1.14 3.33 -13.47
CA CYS A 144 -2.20 3.58 -12.50
C CYS A 144 -2.52 5.08 -12.41
N ASP A 145 -3.80 5.38 -12.25
CA ASP A 145 -4.27 6.65 -11.69
C ASP A 145 -4.35 6.52 -10.16
N ILE A 146 -3.88 7.55 -9.44
CA ILE A 146 -3.81 7.55 -7.98
C ILE A 146 -4.80 8.58 -7.47
N PHE A 147 -5.63 8.20 -6.52
CA PHE A 147 -6.62 9.07 -5.89
C PHE A 147 -6.46 9.03 -4.37
N ALA A 148 -6.59 10.17 -3.70
CA ALA A 148 -6.51 10.18 -2.24
C ALA A 148 -7.46 11.19 -1.58
N ASN A 149 -7.90 10.80 -0.38
CA ASN A 149 -8.74 11.55 0.54
C ASN A 149 -8.02 11.75 1.87
N ASP A 150 -8.43 12.77 2.62
CA ASP A 150 -8.09 12.87 4.03
C ASP A 150 -8.64 11.62 4.74
N TRP A 151 -7.81 11.00 5.57
CA TRP A 151 -8.27 9.94 6.44
C TRP A 151 -8.94 10.55 7.66
N VAL A 152 -10.26 10.49 7.70
CA VAL A 152 -11.02 10.74 8.91
C VAL A 152 -11.08 9.41 9.66
N GLU A 153 -10.62 9.38 10.91
CA GLU A 153 -10.69 8.16 11.73
C GLU A 153 -12.15 7.72 11.87
N HIS A 154 -12.55 6.75 11.06
CA HIS A 154 -13.85 6.13 11.18
C HIS A 154 -13.80 5.04 12.25
N HIS A 155 -13.59 5.41 13.51
CA HIS A 155 -13.67 4.47 14.63
C HIS A 155 -15.05 3.82 14.80
N ALA A 156 -16.06 4.27 14.03
CA ALA A 156 -17.35 3.64 13.95
C ALA A 156 -17.22 2.18 13.51
N ASP A 157 -17.61 1.28 14.40
CA ASP A 157 -17.60 -0.17 14.21
C ASP A 157 -18.38 -0.63 12.97
N GLY A 158 -19.32 0.17 12.45
CA GLY A 158 -20.05 -0.12 11.22
C GLY A 158 -19.18 -0.15 9.96
N ASN A 159 -17.98 0.45 10.00
CA ASN A 159 -17.00 0.36 8.93
C ASN A 159 -16.02 -0.81 9.10
N LYS A 160 -16.10 -1.51 10.23
CA LYS A 160 -15.21 -2.63 10.58
C LYS A 160 -15.98 -3.96 10.61
N GLY A 161 -15.63 -4.91 9.76
CA GLY A 161 -16.22 -6.25 9.74
C GLY A 161 -15.23 -7.36 10.06
N ALA A 162 -15.72 -8.60 10.04
CA ALA A 162 -14.83 -9.75 9.97
C ALA A 162 -14.15 -9.77 8.59
N PRO A 163 -12.91 -10.26 8.49
CA PRO A 163 -12.29 -10.48 7.20
C PRO A 163 -13.17 -11.39 6.35
N THR A 164 -13.50 -10.97 5.13
CA THR A 164 -14.48 -11.65 4.27
C THR A 164 -13.94 -12.92 3.63
N GLY A 165 -12.70 -13.30 3.94
CA GLY A 165 -12.14 -14.60 3.63
C GLY A 165 -11.94 -14.81 2.14
N ASN A 166 -10.82 -14.31 1.61
CA ASN A 166 -10.09 -15.06 0.58
C ASN A 166 -8.59 -14.91 0.85
N PRO A 167 -7.97 -15.82 1.64
CA PRO A 167 -6.56 -15.71 1.99
C PRO A 167 -5.62 -15.80 0.77
N GLY A 168 -6.12 -16.21 -0.40
CA GLY A 168 -5.36 -16.17 -1.65
C GLY A 168 -5.08 -14.74 -2.13
N ASP A 169 -6.08 -13.86 -2.07
CA ASP A 169 -5.98 -12.51 -2.62
C ASP A 169 -5.59 -11.46 -1.56
N HIS A 170 -5.63 -11.77 -0.26
CA HIS A 170 -5.36 -10.83 0.84
C HIS A 170 -4.81 -11.51 2.11
N LEU A 171 -3.78 -10.94 2.79
CA LEU A 171 -3.07 -11.59 3.92
C LEU A 171 -3.04 -10.79 5.24
N ILE A 172 -3.98 -11.04 6.16
CA ILE A 172 -4.19 -10.28 7.41
C ILE A 172 -2.97 -10.24 8.33
N SER A 173 -2.56 -9.02 8.72
CA SER A 173 -1.61 -8.75 9.80
C SER A 173 -2.30 -8.83 11.17
N HIS A 174 -1.64 -9.38 12.18
CA HIS A 174 -2.17 -9.50 13.55
C HIS A 174 -1.63 -8.39 14.46
N ALA A 175 -2.04 -8.38 15.73
CA ALA A 175 -1.53 -7.43 16.71
C ALA A 175 0.02 -7.41 16.68
N GLY A 176 0.60 -6.25 16.36
CA GLY A 176 2.04 -6.07 16.16
C GLY A 176 2.52 -6.06 14.70
N LYS A 177 1.66 -6.32 13.70
CA LYS A 177 2.00 -6.36 12.27
C LYS A 177 3.13 -7.32 11.88
N THR A 178 3.23 -8.48 12.54
CA THR A 178 4.39 -9.39 12.34
C THR A 178 4.12 -10.89 12.23
N ASP A 179 3.03 -11.44 12.77
CA ASP A 179 2.78 -12.89 12.82
C ASP A 179 1.32 -13.23 12.48
N PHE A 180 1.08 -14.16 11.54
CA PHE A 180 -0.15 -14.39 10.75
C PHE A 180 -1.24 -15.28 11.43
N SER A 181 -1.35 -15.33 12.78
CA SER A 181 -2.04 -16.41 13.49
C SER A 181 -3.49 -16.22 14.05
N ALA A 182 -4.03 -15.01 14.31
CA ALA A 182 -5.42 -14.74 14.78
C ALA A 182 -6.09 -13.37 14.38
N PRO A 183 -6.98 -13.29 13.36
CA PRO A 183 -7.25 -12.06 12.60
C PRO A 183 -7.91 -10.92 13.39
N ALA A 184 -7.45 -9.68 13.19
CA ALA A 184 -8.07 -8.47 13.73
C ALA A 184 -9.39 -8.12 13.01
N ARG A 185 -10.26 -7.30 13.64
CA ARG A 185 -11.42 -6.69 12.97
C ARG A 185 -10.94 -5.73 11.90
N VAL A 186 -11.58 -5.76 10.73
CA VAL A 186 -11.05 -5.09 9.54
C VAL A 186 -11.93 -3.96 9.00
N PHE A 187 -11.41 -2.76 8.67
CA PHE A 187 -12.13 -1.78 7.87
C PHE A 187 -12.44 -2.34 6.48
N LEU A 188 -13.73 -2.44 6.17
CA LEU A 188 -14.23 -2.95 4.89
C LEU A 188 -14.66 -1.82 3.94
N ARG A 189 -14.71 -0.57 4.44
CA ARG A 189 -15.23 0.58 3.70
C ARG A 189 -14.45 1.83 4.08
N ALA A 190 -14.13 2.64 3.08
CA ALA A 190 -13.67 4.01 3.24
C ALA A 190 -14.62 4.94 2.50
N ASP A 191 -14.80 6.15 3.02
CA ASP A 191 -15.51 7.19 2.31
C ASP A 191 -14.62 7.76 1.19
N THR A 192 -15.06 7.56 -0.05
CA THR A 192 -14.40 8.07 -1.26
C THR A 192 -15.04 9.36 -1.77
N THR A 193 -16.01 9.92 -1.04
CA THR A 193 -16.59 11.22 -1.37
C THR A 193 -15.49 12.27 -1.41
N GLY A 194 -15.44 13.05 -2.50
CA GLY A 194 -14.44 14.12 -2.65
C GLY A 194 -13.02 13.66 -3.02
N GLN A 195 -12.81 12.39 -3.40
CA GLN A 195 -11.51 11.88 -3.80
C GLN A 195 -10.87 12.70 -4.92
N LYS A 196 -9.60 13.08 -4.71
CA LYS A 196 -8.83 13.86 -5.68
C LYS A 196 -7.70 13.01 -6.23
N ARG A 197 -7.48 13.14 -7.54
CA ARG A 197 -6.30 12.61 -8.22
C ARG A 197 -5.03 13.22 -7.62
N VAL A 198 -3.98 12.43 -7.46
CA VAL A 198 -2.67 12.84 -6.98
C VAL A 198 -1.66 12.68 -8.11
N GLU A 199 -0.83 13.70 -8.30
CA GLU A 199 0.23 13.68 -9.29
C GLU A 199 1.53 13.12 -8.69
N PRO A 200 2.34 12.39 -9.48
CA PRO A 200 3.59 11.83 -9.00
C PRO A 200 4.59 12.93 -8.67
N MET A 201 5.42 12.68 -7.65
CA MET A 201 6.59 13.48 -7.34
C MET A 201 7.83 12.82 -7.94
N GLN A 202 8.71 13.63 -8.55
CA GLN A 202 10.05 13.16 -8.84
C GLN A 202 10.82 13.01 -7.52
N ILE A 203 11.09 11.77 -7.12
CA ILE A 203 12.10 11.50 -6.10
C ILE A 203 13.44 11.50 -6.82
N VAL A 204 14.25 12.53 -6.57
CA VAL A 204 15.66 12.51 -6.95
C VAL A 204 16.36 11.56 -5.99
N VAL A 205 16.68 10.36 -6.47
CA VAL A 205 17.54 9.43 -5.74
C VAL A 205 18.98 9.85 -6.05
N SER A 206 19.64 10.49 -5.11
CA SER A 206 21.06 10.88 -5.19
C SER A 206 21.98 9.73 -4.80
#